data_AF-A0AAV8WVF3-F1
#
_entry.id   AF-A0AAV8WVF3-F1
#
_cell.length_a   1.000
_cell.length_b   1.000
_cell.length_c   1.000
_cell.angle_alpha   90.00
_cell.angle_beta   90.00
_cell.angle_gamma   90.00
#
_symmetry.space_group_name_H-M   'P 1'
#
loop_
_entity.id
_entity.type
_entity.pdbx_description
1 polymer ?
#
loop_
_entity_poly.entity_id
_entity_poly.type
_entity_poly.pdbx_seq_one_letter_code
_entity_poly.pdbx_strand_id
1 'polypeptide(L)'
;MHIDNIYLGAKTELFILQNQDKLDAKKLNDYRVHCLNFYVELATQIKSRFSFNDFLLKQLKILDPKTIFAEEEVGFLISLLNRFPILCNDDYAEHINSEWRILQECTEIKKYCSKPVLEFWEIVFTLKNDLDDLMFPHLKKFITALLCLPHSSAAHERIFFSAFYN
;
A
#
# COMPACT_ATOMS: atom_id res chain seq x y z
N MET A 1 -19.02 -2.91 12.63
CA MET A 1 -19.58 -3.39 11.33
C MET A 1 -20.95 -3.94 11.66
N HIS A 2 -22.03 -3.29 11.22
CA HIS A 2 -23.39 -3.78 11.48
C HIS A 2 -23.69 -5.01 10.61
N ILE A 3 -24.38 -5.99 11.16
CA ILE A 3 -24.72 -7.27 10.51
C ILE A 3 -25.51 -7.09 9.19
N ASP A 4 -26.27 -6.00 9.09
CA ASP A 4 -27.07 -5.67 7.91
C ASP A 4 -26.23 -5.11 6.75
N ASN A 5 -25.01 -4.63 7.04
CA ASN A 5 -24.12 -3.98 6.08
C ASN A 5 -23.00 -4.90 5.58
N ILE A 6 -23.03 -6.19 5.93
CA ILE A 6 -22.04 -7.15 5.45
C ILE A 6 -22.32 -7.50 3.99
N TYR A 7 -21.28 -7.42 3.16
CA TYR A 7 -21.37 -7.84 1.76
C TYR A 7 -21.26 -9.36 1.66
N LEU A 8 -22.32 -10.01 1.16
CA LEU A 8 -22.39 -11.47 1.02
C LEU A 8 -22.04 -11.98 -0.39
N GLY A 9 -21.64 -11.08 -1.28
CA GLY A 9 -21.40 -11.39 -2.69
C GLY A 9 -22.65 -11.23 -3.55
N ALA A 10 -22.48 -10.74 -4.78
CA ALA A 10 -23.60 -10.38 -5.66
C ALA A 10 -24.62 -11.51 -5.89
N LYS A 11 -24.17 -12.75 -6.07
CA LYS A 11 -25.06 -13.91 -6.26
C LYS A 11 -25.93 -14.19 -5.04
N THR A 12 -25.35 -14.11 -3.85
CA THR A 12 -26.04 -14.34 -2.58
C THR A 12 -27.06 -13.25 -2.30
N GLU A 13 -26.68 -11.98 -2.49
CA GLU A 13 -27.57 -10.83 -2.32
C GLU A 13 -28.76 -10.89 -3.29
N LEU A 14 -28.51 -11.22 -4.57
CA LEU A 14 -29.58 -11.42 -5.55
C LEU A 14 -30.53 -12.55 -5.15
N PHE A 15 -29.99 -13.67 -4.66
CA PHE A 15 -30.81 -14.78 -4.18
C PHE A 15 -31.69 -14.39 -2.99
N ILE A 16 -31.14 -13.63 -2.04
CA ILE A 16 -31.89 -13.13 -0.86
C ILE A 16 -33.01 -12.20 -1.31
N LEU A 17 -32.73 -11.24 -2.20
CA LEU A 17 -33.74 -10.31 -2.72
C LEU A 17 -34.87 -11.04 -3.48
N GLN A 18 -34.52 -12.03 -4.30
CA GLN A 18 -35.50 -12.78 -5.10
C GLN A 18 -36.37 -13.73 -4.26
N ASN A 19 -35.94 -14.09 -3.05
CA ASN A 19 -36.61 -15.09 -2.21
C ASN A 19 -36.96 -14.56 -0.81
N GLN A 20 -36.96 -13.24 -0.60
CA GLN A 20 -37.10 -12.63 0.71
C GLN A 20 -38.34 -13.12 1.48
N ASP A 21 -39.48 -13.28 0.79
CA ASP A 21 -40.74 -13.74 1.41
C ASP A 21 -40.76 -15.24 1.76
N LYS A 22 -39.82 -16.01 1.21
CA LYS A 22 -39.73 -17.47 1.40
C LYS A 22 -38.63 -17.87 2.37
N LEU A 23 -37.76 -16.94 2.73
CA LEU A 23 -36.62 -17.18 3.60
C LEU A 23 -37.01 -16.97 5.06
N ASP A 24 -36.60 -17.93 5.89
CA ASP A 24 -36.70 -17.79 7.34
C ASP A 24 -35.75 -16.68 7.82
N ALA A 25 -36.32 -15.60 8.36
CA ALA A 25 -35.57 -14.44 8.83
C ALA A 25 -34.52 -14.80 9.89
N LYS A 26 -34.81 -15.79 10.75
CA LYS A 26 -33.87 -16.25 11.78
C LYS A 26 -32.68 -16.95 11.15
N LYS A 27 -32.92 -17.87 10.21
CA LYS A 27 -31.84 -18.58 9.50
C LYS A 27 -30.99 -17.63 8.66
N LEU A 28 -31.60 -16.62 8.05
CA LEU A 28 -30.87 -15.61 7.29
C LEU A 28 -29.98 -14.77 8.22
N ASN A 29 -30.49 -14.38 9.39
CA ASN A 29 -29.69 -13.69 10.40
C ASN A 29 -28.53 -14.57 10.89
N ASP A 30 -28.77 -15.83 11.21
CA ASP A 30 -27.73 -16.78 11.65
C ASP A 30 -26.65 -16.97 10.56
N TYR A 31 -27.05 -17.02 9.29
CA TYR A 31 -26.12 -17.03 8.16
C TYR A 31 -25.26 -15.75 8.12
N ARG A 32 -25.87 -14.57 8.27
CA ARG A 32 -25.15 -13.29 8.32
C ARG A 32 -24.16 -13.24 9.49
N VAL A 33 -24.55 -13.74 10.67
CA VAL A 33 -23.65 -13.83 11.84
C VAL A 33 -22.42 -14.68 11.51
N HIS A 34 -22.60 -15.84 10.87
CA HIS A 34 -21.46 -16.70 10.50
C HIS A 34 -20.52 -16.01 9.51
N CYS A 35 -21.05 -15.32 8.49
CA CYS A 35 -20.23 -14.55 7.56
C CYS A 35 -19.47 -13.42 8.27
N LEU A 36 -20.12 -12.69 9.17
CA LEU A 36 -19.46 -11.66 9.97
C LEU A 36 -18.33 -12.23 10.82
N ASN A 37 -18.58 -13.34 11.52
CA ASN A 37 -17.57 -14.02 12.33
C ASN A 37 -16.38 -14.47 11.48
N PHE A 38 -16.62 -14.96 10.27
CA PHE A 38 -15.55 -15.28 9.31
C PHE A 38 -14.71 -14.04 8.96
N TYR A 39 -15.35 -12.89 8.64
CA TYR A 39 -14.62 -11.66 8.35
C TYR A 39 -13.81 -11.16 9.55
N VAL A 40 -14.38 -11.23 10.76
CA VAL A 40 -13.69 -10.88 12.02
C VAL A 40 -12.47 -11.77 12.24
N GLU A 41 -12.62 -13.09 12.06
CA GLU A 41 -11.51 -14.03 12.19
C GLU A 41 -10.45 -13.80 11.12
N LEU A 42 -10.84 -13.62 9.86
CA LEU A 42 -9.94 -13.29 8.76
C LEU A 42 -9.11 -12.03 9.07
N ALA A 43 -9.76 -10.95 9.49
CA ALA A 43 -9.07 -9.71 9.85
C ALA A 43 -8.14 -9.90 11.06
N THR A 44 -8.54 -10.68 12.05
CA THR A 44 -7.73 -11.02 13.23
C THR A 44 -6.48 -11.82 12.83
N GLN A 45 -6.65 -12.78 11.93
CA GLN A 45 -5.58 -13.63 11.41
C GLN A 45 -4.62 -12.86 10.49
N ILE A 46 -5.11 -11.89 9.71
CA ILE A 46 -4.25 -10.97 8.96
C ILE A 46 -3.46 -10.10 9.95
N LYS A 47 -4.13 -9.52 10.95
CA LYS A 47 -3.51 -8.67 11.97
C LYS A 47 -2.46 -9.42 12.79
N SER A 48 -2.66 -10.70 13.11
CA SER A 48 -1.70 -11.48 13.90
C SER A 48 -0.44 -11.86 13.10
N ARG A 49 -0.55 -12.00 11.78
CA ARG A 49 0.58 -12.30 10.89
C ARG A 49 1.31 -11.04 10.43
N PHE A 50 0.65 -9.89 10.45
CA PHE A 50 1.25 -8.62 10.08
C PHE A 50 1.75 -7.88 11.32
N SER A 51 3.07 -7.82 11.48
CA SER A 51 3.66 -7.02 12.55
C SER A 51 3.57 -5.53 12.18
N PHE A 52 2.54 -4.83 12.67
CA PHE A 52 2.43 -3.38 12.49
C PHE A 52 3.52 -2.59 13.24
N ASN A 53 4.26 -3.26 14.13
CA ASN A 53 5.46 -2.74 14.77
C ASN A 53 6.74 -3.07 13.98
N ASP A 54 6.63 -3.69 12.80
CA ASP A 54 7.80 -3.99 11.96
C ASP A 54 8.51 -2.69 11.59
N PHE A 55 9.81 -2.67 11.84
CA PHE A 55 10.71 -1.60 11.47
C PHE A 55 10.58 -1.24 9.98
N LEU A 56 10.23 -2.22 9.13
CA LEU A 56 9.96 -2.06 7.71
C LEU A 56 8.93 -0.95 7.40
N LEU A 57 7.83 -0.87 8.15
CA LEU A 57 6.80 0.15 7.92
C LEU A 57 7.32 1.56 8.22
N LYS A 58 8.27 1.68 9.17
CA LYS A 58 8.94 2.95 9.45
C LYS A 58 9.91 3.33 8.34
N GLN A 59 10.55 2.35 7.69
CA GLN A 59 11.49 2.59 6.59
C GLN A 59 10.76 2.97 5.29
N LEU A 60 9.55 2.46 5.05
CA LEU A 60 8.73 2.84 3.88
C LEU A 60 8.33 4.32 3.86
N LYS A 61 8.62 5.08 4.93
CA LYS A 61 8.50 6.53 4.93
C LYS A 61 9.24 7.18 3.77
N ILE A 62 10.34 6.60 3.29
CA ILE A 62 11.09 7.11 2.13
C ILE A 62 10.24 7.24 0.85
N LEU A 63 9.09 6.55 0.78
CA LEU A 63 8.15 6.69 -0.33
C LEU A 63 7.40 8.03 -0.30
N ASP A 64 7.32 8.69 0.86
CA ASP A 64 6.70 10.00 1.00
C ASP A 64 7.63 11.08 0.43
N PRO A 65 7.20 11.85 -0.58
CA PRO A 65 7.99 12.93 -1.18
C PRO A 65 8.56 13.94 -0.18
N LYS A 66 7.90 14.14 0.97
CA LYS A 66 8.36 15.04 2.02
C LYS A 66 9.62 14.54 2.73
N THR A 67 9.83 13.23 2.75
CA THR A 67 10.95 12.59 3.45
C THR A 67 12.17 12.44 2.54
N ILE A 68 11.96 12.31 1.22
CA ILE A 68 13.03 12.11 0.23
C ILE A 68 14.08 13.22 0.31
N PHE A 69 13.64 14.47 0.48
CA PHE A 69 14.52 15.65 0.50
C PHE A 69 14.94 16.07 1.91
N ALA A 70 14.60 15.30 2.95
CA ALA A 70 15.11 15.53 4.30
C ALA A 70 16.52 14.92 4.44
N GLU A 71 17.48 15.69 4.94
CA GLU A 71 18.91 15.34 4.95
C GLU A 71 19.27 14.13 5.84
N GLU A 72 18.36 13.64 6.69
CA GLU A 72 18.66 12.67 7.76
C GLU A 72 18.49 11.19 7.37
N GLU A 73 18.10 10.85 6.14
CA GLU A 73 17.44 9.56 5.86
C GLU A 73 18.15 8.61 4.87
N VAL A 74 19.43 8.82 4.53
CA VAL A 74 20.20 7.94 3.61
C VAL A 74 20.27 6.47 4.09
N GLY A 75 20.25 6.25 5.41
CA GLY A 75 20.29 4.91 6.01
C GLY A 75 19.06 4.04 5.70
N PHE A 76 17.92 4.65 5.37
CA PHE A 76 16.68 3.91 5.15
C PHE A 76 16.65 3.19 3.80
N LEU A 77 17.20 3.79 2.74
CA LEU A 77 17.29 3.15 1.42
C LEU A 77 18.14 1.88 1.48
N ILE A 78 19.34 1.95 2.04
CA ILE A 78 20.25 0.80 2.18
C ILE A 78 19.60 -0.30 3.01
N SER A 79 18.92 0.07 4.09
CA SER A 79 18.24 -0.91 4.93
C SER A 79 17.08 -1.60 4.20
N LEU A 80 16.36 -0.90 3.32
CA LEU A 80 15.32 -1.50 2.48
C LEU A 80 15.90 -2.41 1.40
N LEU A 81 17.00 -2.01 0.77
CA LEU A 81 17.69 -2.84 -0.22
C LEU A 81 18.13 -4.18 0.38
N ASN A 82 18.74 -4.15 1.58
CA ASN A 82 19.13 -5.36 2.31
C ASN A 82 17.93 -6.24 2.70
N ARG A 83 16.77 -5.64 2.97
CA ARG A 83 15.56 -6.36 3.37
C ARG A 83 14.85 -7.03 2.19
N PHE A 84 15.05 -6.53 0.98
CA PHE A 84 14.43 -7.04 -0.24
C PHE A 84 15.47 -7.49 -1.29
N PRO A 85 16.29 -8.51 -0.98
CA PRO A 85 17.35 -8.98 -1.90
C PRO A 85 16.80 -9.57 -3.21
N ILE A 86 15.52 -9.94 -3.24
CA ILE A 86 14.84 -10.39 -4.47
C ILE A 86 14.60 -9.22 -5.44
N LEU A 87 14.43 -8.00 -4.92
CA LEU A 87 14.18 -6.81 -5.72
C LEU A 87 15.48 -6.18 -6.24
N CYS A 88 16.63 -6.54 -5.66
CA CYS A 88 17.92 -5.89 -5.92
C CYS A 88 19.09 -6.84 -5.61
N ASN A 89 19.98 -7.08 -6.59
CA ASN A 89 21.30 -7.67 -6.34
C ASN A 89 22.34 -6.57 -6.09
N ASP A 90 23.56 -6.94 -5.66
CA ASP A 90 24.58 -5.96 -5.22
C ASP A 90 24.92 -4.91 -6.30
N ASP A 91 25.07 -5.33 -7.56
CA ASP A 91 25.32 -4.40 -8.68
C ASP A 91 24.15 -3.44 -8.92
N TYR A 92 22.91 -3.93 -8.77
CA TYR A 92 21.69 -3.12 -8.92
C TYR A 92 21.50 -2.14 -7.75
N ALA A 93 22.06 -2.43 -6.57
CA ALA A 93 21.93 -1.59 -5.38
C ALA A 93 22.66 -0.27 -5.54
N GLU A 94 23.87 -0.29 -6.12
CA GLU A 94 24.64 0.93 -6.39
C GLU A 94 23.98 1.82 -7.43
N HIS A 95 23.34 1.24 -8.45
CA HIS A 95 22.55 2.00 -9.42
C HIS A 95 21.36 2.70 -8.77
N ILE A 96 20.59 2.00 -7.92
CA ILE A 96 19.48 2.61 -7.18
C ILE A 96 19.97 3.73 -6.27
N ASN A 97 21.06 3.49 -5.52
CA ASN A 97 21.63 4.47 -4.61
C ASN A 97 22.10 5.73 -5.35
N SER A 98 22.74 5.56 -6.51
CA SER A 98 23.18 6.67 -7.36
C SER A 98 21.99 7.49 -7.88
N GLU A 99 20.97 6.82 -8.42
CA GLU A 99 19.74 7.45 -8.89
C GLU A 99 18.99 8.17 -7.76
N TRP A 100 18.98 7.61 -6.55
CA TRP A 100 18.38 8.23 -5.37
C TRP A 100 19.07 9.55 -5.02
N ARG A 101 20.40 9.59 -5.02
CA ARG A 101 21.15 10.82 -4.72
C ARG A 101 20.90 11.90 -5.77
N ILE A 102 20.85 11.53 -7.04
CA ILE A 102 20.47 12.45 -8.13
C ILE A 102 19.06 13.01 -7.91
N LEU A 103 18.10 12.16 -7.51
CA LEU A 103 16.74 12.58 -7.19
C LEU A 103 16.72 13.61 -6.04
N GLN A 104 17.49 13.39 -4.99
CA GLN A 104 17.58 14.30 -3.84
C GLN A 104 18.17 15.67 -4.20
N GLU A 105 19.11 15.70 -5.14
CA GLU A 105 19.76 16.93 -5.62
C GLU A 105 18.91 17.67 -6.67
N CYS A 106 17.89 17.02 -7.25
CA CYS A 106 17.07 17.59 -8.30
C CYS A 106 16.04 18.61 -7.76
N THR A 107 16.42 19.90 -7.82
CA THR A 107 15.57 21.02 -7.40
C THR A 107 14.26 21.11 -8.18
N GLU A 108 14.26 20.73 -9.45
CA GLU A 108 13.07 20.71 -10.30
C GLU A 108 12.01 19.72 -9.83
N ILE A 109 12.42 18.62 -9.19
CA ILE A 109 11.49 17.62 -8.65
C ILE A 109 10.97 18.06 -7.28
N LYS A 110 11.76 18.82 -6.53
CA LYS A 110 11.41 19.31 -5.18
C LYS A 110 10.13 20.16 -5.14
N LYS A 111 9.73 20.79 -6.26
CA LYS A 111 8.45 21.51 -6.34
C LYS A 111 7.22 20.61 -6.24
N TYR A 112 7.37 19.31 -6.48
CA TYR A 112 6.28 18.33 -6.40
C TYR A 112 6.18 17.63 -5.04
N CYS A 113 6.97 18.00 -4.03
CA CYS A 113 6.94 17.33 -2.71
C CYS A 113 5.59 17.42 -1.96
N SER A 114 4.72 18.35 -2.36
CA SER A 114 3.38 18.48 -1.80
C SER A 114 2.35 17.56 -2.46
N LYS A 115 2.72 16.87 -3.55
CA LYS A 115 1.83 15.96 -4.28
C LYS A 115 1.58 14.65 -3.51
N PRO A 116 0.44 13.98 -3.75
CA PRO A 116 0.22 12.62 -3.28
C PRO A 116 1.35 11.68 -3.73
N VAL A 117 1.67 10.68 -2.91
CA VAL A 117 2.78 9.72 -3.13
C VAL A 117 2.76 9.15 -4.56
N LEU A 118 1.62 8.66 -5.03
CA LEU A 118 1.50 8.07 -6.37
C LEU A 118 1.73 9.10 -7.47
N GLU A 119 1.10 10.28 -7.38
CA GLU A 119 1.30 11.36 -8.37
C GLU A 119 2.75 11.82 -8.44
N PHE A 120 3.44 11.91 -7.31
CA PHE A 120 4.86 12.26 -7.27
C PHE A 120 5.72 11.23 -8.00
N TRP A 121 5.54 9.95 -7.69
CA TRP A 121 6.35 8.89 -8.30
C TRP A 121 6.04 8.72 -9.78
N GLU A 122 4.79 8.94 -10.23
CA GLU A 122 4.46 9.00 -11.66
C GLU A 122 5.25 10.08 -12.41
N ILE A 123 5.39 11.27 -11.81
CA ILE A 123 6.22 12.34 -12.39
C ILE A 123 7.68 11.88 -12.46
N VAL A 124 8.25 11.38 -11.36
CA VAL A 124 9.65 10.90 -11.34
C VAL A 124 9.89 9.81 -12.38
N PHE A 125 8.95 8.88 -12.55
CA PHE A 125 9.06 7.74 -13.47
C PHE A 125 8.88 8.08 -14.95
N THR A 126 8.47 9.31 -15.26
CA THR A 126 8.30 9.82 -16.62
C THR A 126 9.38 10.82 -17.03
N LEU A 127 10.26 11.21 -16.10
CA LEU A 127 11.38 12.09 -16.41
C LEU A 127 12.40 11.40 -17.31
N LYS A 128 12.85 12.16 -18.30
CA LYS A 128 13.84 11.73 -19.27
C LYS A 128 15.05 12.65 -19.23
N ASN A 129 16.21 12.08 -19.54
CA ASN A 129 17.46 12.82 -19.72
C ASN A 129 17.54 13.46 -21.12
N ASP A 130 18.63 14.17 -21.40
CA ASP A 130 18.86 14.84 -22.69
C ASP A 130 18.97 13.88 -23.89
N LEU A 131 19.14 12.57 -23.63
CA LEU A 131 19.19 11.51 -24.62
C LEU A 131 17.81 10.84 -24.85
N ASP A 132 16.74 11.38 -24.26
CA ASP A 132 15.37 10.84 -24.29
C ASP A 132 15.19 9.48 -23.58
N ASP A 133 16.18 9.06 -22.80
CA ASP A 133 16.13 7.88 -21.93
C ASP A 133 15.56 8.22 -20.55
N LEU A 134 14.96 7.24 -19.86
CA LEU A 134 14.46 7.43 -18.49
C LEU A 134 15.59 7.85 -17.55
N MET A 135 15.32 8.86 -16.72
CA MET A 135 16.31 9.40 -15.78
C MET A 135 16.51 8.50 -14.54
N PHE A 136 15.48 7.76 -14.14
CA PHE A 136 15.48 6.92 -12.94
C PHE A 136 14.97 5.48 -13.19
N PRO A 137 15.52 4.71 -14.15
CA PRO A 137 15.01 3.40 -14.52
C PRO A 137 15.14 2.36 -13.41
N HIS A 138 16.24 2.37 -12.64
CA HIS A 138 16.48 1.37 -11.61
C HIS A 138 15.59 1.61 -10.39
N LEU A 139 15.51 2.88 -9.98
CA LEU A 139 14.67 3.37 -8.91
C LEU A 139 13.19 3.17 -9.24
N LYS A 140 12.77 3.37 -10.48
CA LYS A 140 11.40 3.08 -10.93
C LYS A 140 10.99 1.65 -10.63
N LYS A 141 11.81 0.67 -11.02
CA LYS A 141 11.51 -0.75 -10.78
C LYS A 141 11.42 -1.05 -9.28
N PHE A 142 12.39 -0.55 -8.51
CA PHE A 142 12.47 -0.79 -7.07
C PHE A 142 11.29 -0.17 -6.32
N ILE A 143 11.02 1.11 -6.54
CA ILE A 143 9.95 1.85 -5.87
C ILE A 143 8.58 1.34 -6.29
N THR A 144 8.38 0.96 -7.56
CA THR A 144 7.11 0.36 -7.99
C THR A 144 6.84 -0.94 -7.22
N ALA A 145 7.85 -1.79 -7.04
CA ALA A 145 7.71 -3.00 -6.24
C ALA A 145 7.38 -2.70 -4.77
N LEU A 146 7.99 -1.66 -4.19
CA LEU A 146 7.68 -1.22 -2.83
C LEU A 146 6.26 -0.63 -2.71
N LEU A 147 5.78 0.12 -3.70
CA LEU A 147 4.42 0.67 -3.74
C LEU A 147 3.36 -0.43 -3.89
N CYS A 148 3.70 -1.58 -4.48
CA CYS A 148 2.83 -2.75 -4.53
C CYS A 148 2.77 -3.52 -3.21
N LEU A 149 3.69 -3.28 -2.27
CA LEU A 149 3.56 -3.86 -0.94
C LEU A 149 2.30 -3.29 -0.28
N PRO A 150 1.61 -4.07 0.56
CA PRO A 150 0.56 -3.57 1.42
C PRO A 150 1.20 -2.69 2.52
N HIS A 151 1.72 -1.55 2.11
CA HIS A 151 1.96 -0.43 2.98
C HIS A 151 0.57 0.11 3.31
N SER A 152 0.32 0.42 4.59
CA SER A 152 -0.89 1.13 5.02
C SER A 152 -0.98 2.46 4.26
N SER A 153 -1.47 2.45 3.03
CA SER A 153 -2.06 3.61 2.42
C SER A 153 -3.23 3.95 3.33
N ALA A 154 -3.15 5.09 4.00
CA ALA A 154 -4.16 5.60 4.93
C ALA A 154 -5.59 5.65 4.35
N ALA A 155 -5.75 5.39 3.04
CA ALA A 155 -7.01 5.13 2.37
C ALA A 155 -7.70 3.82 2.85
N HIS A 156 -6.95 2.72 3.01
CA HIS A 156 -7.52 1.45 3.42
C HIS A 156 -7.76 1.38 4.92
N GLU A 157 -6.95 2.07 5.73
CA GLU A 157 -7.19 2.22 7.16
C GLU A 157 -8.49 2.98 7.43
N ARG A 158 -8.83 4.01 6.65
CA ARG A 158 -10.09 4.74 6.84
C ARG A 158 -11.31 3.85 6.59
N ILE A 159 -11.26 2.96 5.59
CA ILE A 159 -12.31 1.97 5.31
C ILE A 159 -12.32 0.88 6.39
N PHE A 160 -11.16 0.33 6.75
CA PHE A 160 -11.02 -0.68 7.81
C PHE A 160 -11.52 -0.13 9.15
N PHE A 161 -11.04 1.01 9.63
CA PHE A 161 -11.46 1.60 10.90
C PHE A 161 -12.93 2.04 10.89
N SER A 162 -13.46 2.55 9.77
CA SER A 162 -14.90 2.85 9.67
C SER A 162 -15.78 1.59 9.74
N ALA A 163 -15.25 0.43 9.34
CA ALA A 163 -15.92 -0.85 9.52
C ALA A 163 -15.89 -1.33 10.98
N PHE A 164 -14.90 -0.97 11.79
CA PHE A 164 -14.76 -1.45 13.18
C PHE A 164 -15.25 -0.48 14.26
N TYR A 165 -15.37 0.82 13.98
CA TYR A 165 -15.94 1.82 14.88
C TYR A 165 -17.29 2.33 14.35
N ASN A 166 -18.34 1.55 14.62
CA ASN A 166 -19.73 1.97 14.80
C ASN A 166 -20.42 0.87 15.61
#